data_AF-A0A973M6G7-F1
#
_entry.id   AF-A0A973M6G7-F1
#
_cell.length_a   1.000
_cell.length_b   1.000
_cell.length_c   1.000
_cell.angle_alpha   90.00
_cell.angle_beta   90.00
_cell.angle_gamma   90.00
#
_symmetry.space_group_name_H-M   'P 1'
#
loop_
_entity.id
_entity.type
_entity.pdbx_description
1 polymer ?
#
loop_
_entity_poly.entity_id
_entity_poly.type
_entity_poly.pdbx_seq_one_letter_code
_entity_poly.pdbx_strand_id
1 'polypeptide(L)' 'SLIEEPMRRLLAPGRQATIAYWPTAAMGLVRAAGERWLDTPETSAKPSLDSMAALIADWLFAGIVAEAEMIPSKEKP' A
#
# COMPACT_ATOMS: atom_id res chain seq x y z
N SER A 1 13.23 24.82 11.31
CA SER A 1 14.39 25.63 10.88
C SER A 1 14.05 26.45 9.62
N LEU A 2 14.68 27.60 9.38
CA LEU A 2 14.35 28.56 8.30
C LEU A 2 14.58 27.99 6.87
N ILE A 3 15.32 26.88 6.75
CA ILE A 3 15.60 26.17 5.49
C ILE A 3 14.81 24.85 5.36
N GLU A 4 14.29 24.32 6.47
CA GLU A 4 13.64 23.01 6.53
C GLU A 4 12.25 23.02 5.88
N GLU A 5 11.50 24.10 6.07
CA GLU A 5 10.11 24.21 5.62
C GLU A 5 9.96 24.36 4.09
N PRO A 6 10.82 25.12 3.38
CA PRO A 6 10.84 25.15 1.92
C PRO A 6 11.29 23.81 1.31
N MET A 7 12.27 23.14 1.93
CA MET A 7 12.77 21.82 1.51
C MET A 7 11.67 20.75 1.62
N ARG A 8 10.86 20.76 2.68
CA ARG A 8 9.72 19.84 2.87
C ARG A 8 8.65 20.02 1.80
N ARG A 9 8.37 21.27 1.39
CA ARG A 9 7.39 21.59 0.33
C ARG A 9 7.84 21.20 -1.07
N LEU A 10 9.13 21.30 -1.37
CA LEU A 10 9.68 20.91 -2.68
C LEU A 10 9.77 19.38 -2.83
N LEU A 11 9.86 18.63 -1.73
CA LEU A 11 10.01 17.16 -1.73
C LEU A 11 8.68 16.38 -1.60
N ALA A 12 7.56 17.03 -1.32
CA ALA A 12 6.24 16.41 -1.14
C ALA A 12 5.42 15.97 -2.40
N PRO A 13 5.62 16.51 -3.63
CA PRO A 13 4.73 16.21 -4.77
C PRO A 13 4.70 14.75 -5.21
N GLY A 14 5.82 14.04 -5.11
CA GLY A 14 5.94 12.65 -5.57
C GLY A 14 5.14 11.65 -4.73
N ARG A 15 4.99 11.89 -3.43
CA ARG A 15 4.27 10.98 -2.52
C ARG A 15 2.75 11.09 -2.68
N GLN A 16 2.24 12.30 -2.89
CA GLN A 16 0.83 12.51 -3.22
C GLN A 16 0.46 11.84 -4.54
N ALA A 17 1.38 11.85 -5.52
CA ALA A 17 1.22 11.13 -6.78
C ALA A 17 1.11 9.61 -6.55
N THR A 18 1.96 9.03 -5.69
CA THR A 18 1.89 7.58 -5.36
C THR A 18 0.56 7.17 -4.76
N ILE A 19 -0.03 7.96 -3.85
CA ILE A 19 -1.37 7.72 -3.29
C ILE A 19 -2.44 7.76 -4.39
N ALA A 20 -2.32 8.68 -5.36
CA ALA A 20 -3.27 8.76 -6.47
C ALA A 20 -3.20 7.54 -7.40
N TYR A 21 -2.01 6.94 -7.59
CA TYR A 21 -1.84 5.73 -8.40
C TYR A 21 -2.11 4.42 -7.64
N TRP A 22 -2.07 4.47 -6.30
CA TRP A 22 -2.14 3.29 -5.45
C TRP A 22 -3.38 2.41 -5.70
N PRO A 23 -4.62 2.92 -5.79
CA PRO A 23 -5.79 2.06 -6.01
C PRO A 23 -5.70 1.25 -7.31
N THR A 24 -5.25 1.86 -8.39
CA THR A 24 -5.08 1.18 -9.69
C THR A 24 -3.97 0.15 -9.64
N ALA A 25 -2.83 0.48 -9.01
CA ALA A 25 -1.71 -0.45 -8.85
C ALA A 25 -2.10 -1.65 -7.96
N ALA A 26 -2.81 -1.40 -6.85
CA ALA A 26 -3.31 -2.43 -5.95
C ALA A 26 -4.25 -3.41 -6.65
N MET A 27 -5.17 -2.92 -7.49
CA MET A 27 -6.06 -3.78 -8.30
C MET A 27 -5.28 -4.70 -9.25
N GLY A 28 -4.22 -4.17 -9.89
CA GLY A 28 -3.33 -4.96 -10.73
C GLY A 28 -2.62 -6.07 -9.94
N LEU A 29 -2.14 -5.74 -8.74
CA LEU A 29 -1.52 -6.71 -7.83
C LEU A 29 -2.49 -7.81 -7.39
N VAL A 30 -3.72 -7.44 -6.97
CA VAL A 30 -4.75 -8.41 -6.57
C VAL A 30 -5.06 -9.36 -7.71
N ARG A 31 -5.22 -8.84 -8.94
CA ARG A 31 -5.45 -9.67 -10.12
C ARG A 31 -4.31 -10.65 -10.36
N ALA A 32 -3.07 -10.16 -10.41
CA ALA A 32 -1.89 -10.99 -10.68
C ALA A 32 -1.70 -12.06 -9.59
N ALA A 33 -1.92 -11.71 -8.33
CA ALA A 33 -1.85 -12.65 -7.22
C ALA A 33 -2.94 -13.73 -7.31
N GLY A 34 -4.17 -13.35 -7.68
CA GLY A 34 -5.28 -14.28 -7.90
C GLY A 34 -5.03 -15.23 -9.06
N GLU A 35 -4.55 -14.72 -10.20
CA GLU A 35 -4.15 -15.54 -11.37
C GLU A 35 -3.06 -16.54 -10.97
N ARG A 36 -2.01 -16.08 -10.27
CA ARG A 36 -0.94 -16.95 -9.76
C ARG A 36 -1.48 -18.03 -8.81
N TRP A 37 -2.41 -17.68 -7.93
CA TRP A 37 -3.03 -18.62 -6.99
C TRP A 37 -3.87 -19.67 -7.70
N LEU A 38 -4.65 -19.30 -8.73
CA LEU A 38 -5.43 -20.23 -9.55
C LEU A 38 -4.54 -21.25 -10.26
N ASP A 39 -3.41 -20.80 -10.80
CA ASP A 39 -2.43 -21.66 -11.49
C ASP A 39 -1.57 -22.50 -10.54
N THR A 40 -1.62 -22.22 -9.24
CA THR A 40 -0.83 -22.96 -8.25
C THR A 40 -1.46 -24.35 -8.02
N PRO A 41 -0.68 -25.44 -8.14
CA PRO A 41 -1.19 -26.79 -7.87
C PRO A 41 -1.76 -26.93 -6.46
N GLU A 42 -2.81 -27.73 -6.32
CA GLU A 42 -3.38 -28.07 -5.01
C GLU A 42 -2.36 -28.88 -4.19
N THR A 43 -1.76 -28.21 -3.22
CA THR A 43 -0.75 -28.76 -2.29
C THR A 43 -1.04 -28.26 -0.89
N SER A 44 -0.50 -28.91 0.14
CA SER A 44 -0.66 -28.46 1.53
C SER A 44 -0.07 -27.06 1.79
N ALA A 45 0.80 -26.56 0.91
CA ALA A 45 1.38 -25.22 0.98
C ALA A 45 0.52 -24.14 0.30
N LYS A 46 -0.46 -24.52 -0.54
CA LYS A 46 -1.36 -23.56 -1.19
C LYS A 46 -2.34 -23.03 -0.14
N PRO A 47 -2.39 -21.71 0.10
CA PRO A 47 -3.36 -21.15 1.02
C PRO A 47 -4.78 -21.38 0.48
N SER A 48 -5.76 -21.49 1.38
CA SER A 48 -7.17 -21.43 0.98
C SER A 48 -7.48 -20.09 0.32
N LEU A 49 -8.57 -20.02 -0.44
CA LEU A 49 -9.02 -18.76 -1.06
C LEU A 49 -9.20 -17.67 0.00
N ASP A 50 -9.87 -17.99 1.10
CA ASP A 50 -10.12 -17.04 2.19
C ASP A 50 -8.82 -16.57 2.85
N SER A 51 -7.87 -17.49 3.07
CA SER A 51 -6.56 -17.13 3.63
C SER A 51 -5.75 -16.26 2.66
N MET A 52 -5.77 -16.55 1.36
CA MET A 52 -5.08 -15.74 0.36
C MET A 52 -5.69 -14.34 0.28
N ALA A 53 -7.02 -14.24 0.26
CA ALA A 53 -7.73 -12.97 0.23
C ALA A 53 -7.44 -12.12 1.48
N ALA A 54 -7.46 -12.74 2.66
CA ALA A 54 -7.13 -12.07 3.91
C ALA A 54 -5.69 -11.53 3.91
N LEU A 55 -4.70 -12.34 3.50
CA LEU A 55 -3.30 -11.92 3.44
C LEU A 55 -3.08 -10.72 2.50
N ILE A 56 -3.72 -10.73 1.32
CA ILE A 56 -3.65 -9.59 0.39
C ILE A 56 -4.31 -8.34 1.00
N ALA A 57 -5.47 -8.50 1.62
CA ALA A 57 -6.19 -7.39 2.25
C ALA A 57 -5.39 -6.75 3.40
N ASP A 58 -4.81 -7.57 4.27
CA ASP A 58 -3.97 -7.11 5.39
C ASP A 58 -2.75 -6.33 4.87
N TRP A 59 -2.08 -6.85 3.85
CA TRP A 59 -0.93 -6.18 3.24
C TRP A 59 -1.31 -4.83 2.61
N LEU A 60 -2.44 -4.77 1.88
CA LEU A 60 -2.94 -3.52 1.29
C LEU A 60 -3.34 -2.51 2.35
N PHE A 61 -3.99 -2.95 3.42
CA PHE A 61 -4.39 -2.10 4.53
C PHE A 61 -3.16 -1.51 5.25
N ALA A 62 -2.17 -2.35 5.54
CA ALA A 62 -0.90 -1.91 6.14
C ALA A 62 -0.19 -0.85 5.28
N GLY A 63 -0.22 -0.99 3.94
CA GLY A 63 0.34 0.00 3.02
C GLY A 63 -0.34 1.38 3.14
N ILE A 64 -1.66 1.41 3.28
CA ILE A 64 -2.43 2.66 3.46
C ILE A 64 -2.16 3.27 4.85
N VAL A 65 -2.12 2.46 5.90
CA VAL A 65 -1.84 2.92 7.27
C VAL A 65 -0.45 3.53 7.36
N ALA A 66 0.57 2.88 6.80
CA ALA A 66 1.94 3.40 6.80
C ALA A 66 2.02 4.77 6.11
N GLU A 67 1.31 4.97 5.00
CA GLU A 67 1.23 6.29 4.35
C GLU A 67 0.48 7.33 5.21
N ALA A 68 -0.59 6.93 5.90
CA ALA A 68 -1.36 7.82 6.77
C ALA A 68 -0.56 8.28 8.01
N GLU A 69 0.20 7.38 8.64
CA GLU A 69 1.03 7.66 9.82
C GLU A 69 2.25 8.52 9.49
N MET A 70 2.73 8.48 8.24
CA MET A 70 3.84 9.32 7.77
C MET A 70 3.43 10.77 7.46
N ILE A 71 2.14 11.12 7.56
CA ILE A 71 1.68 12.51 7.57
C ILE A 71 1.88 13.01 9.01
N PRO A 72 2.84 13.90 9.31
CA PRO A 72 3.05 14.36 10.67
C PRO A 72 1.76 15.01 11.16
N SER A 73 1.23 14.48 12.27
CA SER A 73 0.12 15.07 12.99
C SER A 73 0.44 16.55 13.18
N LYS A 74 -0.41 17.44 12.65
CA LYS A 74 -0.26 18.88 12.87
C LYS A 74 -0.05 19.09 14.36
N GLU A 75 1.12 19.61 14.75
CA GLU A 75 1.37 20.01 16.13
C GLU A 75 0.20 20.88 16.59
N LYS A 76 -0.44 20.42 17.68
CA LYS A 76 -1.50 21.13 18.36
C LYS A 76 -0.88 22.41 18.95
N PRO A 77 -1.53 23.59 18.83
CA PRO A 77 -0.97 24.87 19.24
C PRO A 77 -0.65 24.93 20.74
#